data_AF-A0A528TLX9-F1
#
_entry.id   AF-A0A528TLX9-F1
#
_cell.length_a   1.000
_cell.length_b   1.000
_cell.length_c   1.000
_cell.angle_alpha   90.00
_cell.angle_beta   90.00
_cell.angle_gamma   90.00
#
_symmetry.space_group_name_H-M   'P 1'
#
loop_
_entity.id
_entity.type
_entity.pdbx_description
1 polymer ?
#
loop_
_entity_poly.entity_id
_entity_poly.type
_entity_poly.pdbx_seq_one_letter_code
_entity_poly.pdbx_strand_id
1 'polypeptide(L)'
;SLHMGHALNNTLQDILVRFERMRGKNVLWQPGMDHAGIATQMVVERQLMERQIHRRDLSREEFIEKVWEWKAESGGAIFNQLRRLGASADWSRERFTMDEGLSKAVLEVFVTLYKQGLIYKDKRLVNWDPKLLTAISDLEVEQHEVNGNLW
;
A
#
# COMPACT_ATOMS: atom_id res chain seq x y z
N SER A 1 -0.31 1.86 12.09
CA SER A 1 -1.49 1.95 12.99
C SER A 1 -2.60 2.68 12.26
N LEU A 2 -3.84 2.23 12.40
CA LEU A 2 -5.02 2.90 11.85
C LEU A 2 -5.35 4.19 12.62
N HIS A 3 -6.03 5.11 11.93
CA HIS A 3 -6.52 6.38 12.49
C HIS A 3 -8.04 6.51 12.31
N MET A 4 -8.66 7.59 12.83
CA MET A 4 -10.12 7.75 12.82
C MET A 4 -10.77 7.66 11.43
N GLY A 5 -10.12 8.17 10.37
CA GLY A 5 -10.59 7.97 9.00
C GLY A 5 -10.76 6.49 8.60
N HIS A 6 -9.84 5.61 9.02
CA HIS A 6 -9.96 4.17 8.79
C HIS A 6 -11.12 3.57 9.59
N ALA A 7 -11.30 4.00 10.84
CA ALA A 7 -12.42 3.55 11.67
C ALA A 7 -13.76 3.91 11.02
N LEU A 8 -13.92 5.18 10.60
CA LEU A 8 -15.11 5.64 9.88
C LEU A 8 -15.37 4.79 8.62
N ASN A 9 -14.34 4.62 7.77
CA ASN A 9 -14.46 3.89 6.52
C ASN A 9 -14.86 2.41 6.73
N ASN A 10 -14.25 1.73 7.70
CA ASN A 10 -14.56 0.32 7.99
C ASN A 10 -15.91 0.15 8.69
N THR A 11 -16.31 1.09 9.57
CA THR A 11 -17.63 1.06 10.20
C THR A 11 -18.75 1.16 9.16
N LEU A 12 -18.62 2.04 8.17
CA LEU A 12 -19.61 2.17 7.10
C LEU A 12 -19.73 0.88 6.28
N GLN A 13 -18.61 0.26 5.92
CA GLN A 13 -18.60 -1.03 5.23
C GLN A 13 -19.26 -2.12 6.08
N ASP A 14 -18.90 -2.23 7.36
CA ASP A 14 -19.42 -3.27 8.26
C ASP A 14 -20.93 -3.14 8.50
N ILE A 15 -21.46 -1.91 8.60
CA ILE A 15 -22.92 -1.67 8.68
C ILE A 15 -23.62 -2.27 7.46
N LEU A 16 -23.14 -1.98 6.25
CA LEU A 16 -23.74 -2.49 5.01
C LEU A 16 -23.64 -4.01 4.93
N VAL A 17 -22.47 -4.57 5.27
CA VAL A 17 -22.22 -6.01 5.25
C VAL A 17 -23.15 -6.74 6.21
N ARG A 18 -23.28 -6.25 7.44
CA ARG A 18 -24.18 -6.83 8.45
C ARG A 18 -25.64 -6.72 8.03
N PHE A 19 -26.05 -5.53 7.58
CA PHE A 19 -27.41 -5.28 7.12
C PHE A 19 -27.82 -6.25 6.00
N GLU A 20 -27.01 -6.36 4.96
CA GLU A 20 -27.32 -7.24 3.82
C GLU A 20 -27.25 -8.74 4.20
N ARG A 21 -26.33 -9.13 5.08
CA ARG A 21 -26.26 -10.49 5.63
C ARG A 21 -27.54 -10.83 6.42
N MET A 22 -28.04 -9.90 7.23
CA MET A 22 -29.30 -10.06 7.98
C MET A 22 -30.54 -10.09 7.09
N ARG A 23 -30.47 -9.54 5.87
CA ARG A 23 -31.52 -9.66 4.85
C ARG A 23 -31.49 -10.99 4.09
N GLY A 24 -30.67 -11.95 4.53
CA GLY A 24 -30.56 -13.27 3.92
C GLY A 24 -29.71 -13.31 2.65
N LYS A 25 -28.97 -12.23 2.33
CA LYS A 25 -28.01 -12.27 1.21
C LYS A 25 -26.73 -12.99 1.61
N ASN A 26 -26.12 -13.66 0.64
CA ASN A 26 -24.76 -14.16 0.78
C ASN A 26 -23.78 -13.02 0.52
N VAL A 27 -23.16 -12.51 1.59
CA VAL A 27 -22.29 -11.32 1.55
C VAL A 27 -20.85 -11.69 1.85
N LEU A 28 -19.95 -11.39 0.91
CA LEU A 28 -18.51 -11.46 1.10
C LEU A 28 -17.94 -10.07 1.39
N TRP A 29 -17.25 -9.93 2.52
CA TRP A 29 -16.39 -8.79 2.80
C TRP A 29 -14.97 -9.31 2.99
N GLN A 30 -14.15 -9.22 1.94
CA GLN A 30 -12.78 -9.72 1.96
C GLN A 30 -11.84 -8.64 2.52
N PRO A 31 -11.20 -8.88 3.68
CA PRO A 31 -10.21 -7.95 4.20
C PRO A 31 -8.90 -8.07 3.42
N GLY A 32 -8.16 -6.98 3.34
CA GLY A 32 -6.84 -6.98 2.72
C GLY A 32 -5.95 -5.85 3.21
N MET A 33 -4.66 -6.00 2.93
CA MET A 33 -3.62 -5.04 3.26
C MET A 33 -2.81 -4.71 2.02
N ASP A 34 -2.50 -3.42 1.87
CA ASP A 34 -1.61 -2.94 0.84
C ASP A 34 -0.17 -2.84 1.35
N HIS A 35 0.77 -3.29 0.54
CA HIS A 35 2.20 -3.07 0.70
C HIS A 35 2.62 -1.60 0.57
N ALA A 36 1.80 -0.77 -0.09
CA ALA A 36 1.96 0.68 -0.22
C ALA A 36 3.30 1.19 -0.80
N GLY A 37 4.09 0.30 -1.46
CA GLY A 37 5.31 0.62 -2.19
C GLY A 37 6.20 1.69 -1.53
N ILE A 38 6.22 2.88 -2.15
CA ILE A 38 7.02 4.04 -1.73
C ILE A 38 6.72 4.48 -0.29
N ALA A 39 5.46 4.48 0.13
CA ALA A 39 5.09 4.92 1.48
C ALA A 39 5.68 4.00 2.56
N THR A 40 5.65 2.69 2.34
CA THR A 40 6.27 1.71 3.25
C THR A 40 7.79 1.88 3.28
N GLN A 41 8.41 2.06 2.10
CA GLN A 41 9.85 2.34 2.02
C GLN A 41 10.23 3.57 2.85
N MET A 42 9.49 4.67 2.75
CA MET A 42 9.74 5.88 3.52
C MET A 42 9.64 5.67 5.04
N VAL A 43 8.67 4.89 5.50
CA VAL A 43 8.48 4.60 6.93
C VAL A 43 9.63 3.75 7.46
N VAL A 44 10.02 2.70 6.72
CA VAL A 44 11.15 1.82 7.09
C VAL A 44 12.46 2.59 7.09
N GLU A 45 12.72 3.41 6.06
CA GLU A 45 13.91 4.27 6.02
C GLU A 45 13.96 5.25 7.21
N ARG A 46 12.82 5.84 7.60
CA ARG A 46 12.74 6.72 8.78
C ARG A 46 13.08 5.98 10.08
N GLN A 47 12.56 4.77 10.27
CA GLN A 47 12.85 3.95 11.45
C GLN A 47 14.32 3.50 11.51
N LEU A 48 14.92 3.18 10.35
CA LEU A 48 16.35 2.87 10.28
C LEU A 48 17.19 4.10 10.65
N MET A 49 16.80 5.29 10.18
CA MET A 49 17.47 6.54 10.53
C MET A 49 17.38 6.89 12.03
N GLU A 50 16.28 6.54 12.71
CA GLU A 50 16.20 6.69 14.19
C GLU A 50 17.28 5.88 14.91
N ARG A 51 17.74 4.79 14.29
CA ARG A 51 18.86 3.95 14.74
C ARG A 51 20.20 4.32 14.10
N GLN A 52 20.28 5.45 13.40
CA GLN A 52 21.45 5.93 12.66
C GLN A 52 21.95 4.97 11.56
N ILE A 53 21.04 4.18 10.99
CA ILE A 53 21.34 3.28 9.85
C ILE A 53 20.81 3.93 8.59
N HIS A 54 21.66 4.16 7.58
CA HIS A 54 21.20 4.63 6.28
C HIS A 54 20.89 3.44 5.37
N ARG A 55 19.81 3.56 4.57
CA ARG A 55 19.48 2.54 3.56
C ARG A 55 20.63 2.22 2.62
N ARG A 56 21.47 3.21 2.31
CA ARG A 56 22.63 3.07 1.42
C ARG A 56 23.73 2.18 2.00
N ASP A 57 23.70 1.95 3.31
CA ASP A 57 24.62 1.07 4.00
C ASP A 57 24.15 -0.40 3.96
N LEU A 58 22.92 -0.64 3.47
CA LEU A 58 22.33 -1.96 3.33
C LEU A 58 22.35 -2.40 1.86
N SER A 59 22.57 -3.70 1.66
CA SER A 59 22.24 -4.34 0.39
C SER A 59 20.72 -4.31 0.13
N ARG A 60 20.33 -4.61 -1.11
CA ARG A 60 18.92 -4.68 -1.48
C ARG A 60 18.20 -5.77 -0.67
N GLU A 61 18.85 -6.91 -0.51
CA GLU A 61 18.31 -8.09 0.17
C GLU A 61 18.07 -7.79 1.66
N GLU A 62 19.05 -7.19 2.33
CA GLU A 62 18.93 -6.76 3.74
C GLU A 62 17.82 -5.72 3.91
N PHE A 63 17.72 -4.76 2.99
CA PHE A 63 16.65 -3.76 3.06
C PHE A 63 15.26 -4.39 2.86
N ILE A 64 15.12 -5.33 1.93
CA ILE A 64 13.86 -6.07 1.72
C ILE A 64 13.48 -6.85 2.98
N GLU A 65 14.45 -7.49 3.65
CA GLU A 65 14.21 -8.16 4.92
C GLU A 65 13.64 -7.20 5.98
N LYS A 66 14.22 -6.00 6.12
CA LYS A 66 13.69 -4.97 7.02
C LYS A 66 12.26 -4.52 6.69
N VAL A 67 11.92 -4.44 5.40
CA VAL A 67 10.56 -4.13 4.97
C VAL A 67 9.58 -5.25 5.39
N TRP A 68 9.98 -6.51 5.27
CA TRP A 68 9.14 -7.65 5.69
C TRP A 68 9.01 -7.76 7.21
N GLU A 69 10.08 -7.51 7.97
CA GLU A 69 10.04 -7.39 9.43
C GLU A 69 9.00 -6.33 9.85
N TRP A 70 9.10 -5.13 9.29
CA TRP A 70 8.16 -4.05 9.56
C TRP A 70 6.72 -4.39 9.18
N LYS A 71 6.51 -5.07 8.05
CA LYS A 71 5.18 -5.51 7.61
C LYS A 71 4.58 -6.51 8.59
N ALA A 72 5.38 -7.42 9.14
CA ALA A 72 4.90 -8.39 10.12
C ALA A 72 4.41 -7.70 11.39
N GLU A 73 5.17 -6.71 11.89
CA GLU A 73 4.81 -5.92 13.07
C GLU A 73 3.57 -5.03 12.80
N SER A 74 3.60 -4.24 11.73
CA SER A 74 2.54 -3.29 11.39
C SER A 74 1.25 -3.97 10.96
N GLY A 75 1.37 -5.08 10.22
CA GLY A 75 0.22 -5.81 9.70
C GLY A 75 -0.62 -6.47 10.80
N GLY A 76 0.05 -7.08 11.78
CA GLY A 76 -0.62 -7.61 12.97
C GLY A 76 -1.39 -6.54 13.72
N ALA A 77 -0.81 -5.34 13.89
CA ALA A 77 -1.47 -4.23 14.57
C ALA A 77 -2.75 -3.76 13.84
N ILE A 78 -2.72 -3.62 12.52
CA ILE A 78 -3.86 -3.17 11.71
C ILE A 78 -5.04 -4.13 11.83
N PHE A 79 -4.82 -5.43 11.64
CA PHE A 79 -5.91 -6.40 11.75
C PHE A 79 -6.46 -6.52 13.17
N ASN A 80 -5.59 -6.45 14.18
CA ASN A 80 -6.03 -6.42 15.57
C ASN A 80 -6.91 -5.19 15.87
N GLN A 81 -6.59 -4.02 15.31
CA GLN A 81 -7.43 -2.83 15.44
C GLN A 81 -8.81 -3.02 14.80
N LEU A 82 -8.87 -3.55 13.56
CA LEU A 82 -10.14 -3.81 12.88
C LEU A 82 -11.00 -4.86 13.61
N ARG A 83 -10.39 -5.94 14.10
CA ARG A 83 -11.07 -6.95 14.92
C ARG A 83 -11.62 -6.34 16.21
N ARG A 84 -10.85 -5.48 16.88
CA ARG A 84 -11.26 -4.80 18.11
C ARG A 84 -12.40 -3.80 17.86
N LEU A 85 -12.47 -3.19 16.67
CA LEU A 85 -13.60 -2.38 16.24
C LEU A 85 -14.86 -3.21 15.92
N GLY A 86 -14.74 -4.54 15.87
CA GLY A 86 -15.85 -5.44 15.60
C GLY A 86 -16.12 -5.70 14.12
N ALA A 87 -15.16 -5.46 13.23
CA ALA A 87 -15.33 -5.73 11.80
C ALA A 87 -15.72 -7.20 11.53
N SER A 88 -16.86 -7.42 10.84
CA SER A 88 -17.38 -8.75 10.48
C SER A 88 -16.88 -9.28 9.12
N ALA A 89 -15.65 -8.91 8.76
CA ALA A 89 -15.00 -9.35 7.53
C ALA A 89 -14.69 -10.86 7.55
N ASP A 90 -14.57 -11.46 6.37
CA ASP A 90 -14.13 -12.85 6.22
C ASP A 90 -12.61 -12.95 6.35
N TRP A 91 -12.17 -13.04 7.60
CA TRP A 91 -10.77 -13.16 7.96
C TRP A 91 -10.06 -14.39 7.40
N SER A 92 -10.79 -15.44 7.04
CA SER A 92 -10.19 -16.65 6.44
C SER A 92 -9.67 -16.40 5.04
N ARG A 93 -10.09 -15.30 4.41
CA ARG A 93 -9.75 -14.89 3.04
C ARG A 93 -8.91 -13.63 2.98
N GLU A 94 -8.21 -13.29 4.07
CA GLU A 94 -7.31 -12.15 4.11
C GLU A 94 -6.33 -12.15 2.93
N ARG A 95 -6.10 -10.97 2.36
CA ARG A 95 -5.16 -10.77 1.24
C ARG A 95 -4.09 -9.75 1.57
N PHE A 96 -2.94 -9.93 0.94
CA PHE A 96 -1.86 -8.94 0.94
C PHE A 96 -1.43 -8.70 -0.49
N THR A 97 -1.25 -7.45 -0.91
CA THR A 97 -0.99 -7.12 -2.33
C THR A 97 0.25 -7.81 -2.91
N MET A 98 1.24 -8.14 -2.08
CA MET A 98 2.44 -8.89 -2.47
C MET A 98 2.35 -10.40 -2.11
N ASP A 99 1.18 -10.92 -1.78
CA ASP A 99 0.96 -12.36 -1.65
C ASP A 99 1.08 -13.07 -3.01
N GLU A 100 1.26 -14.38 -2.99
CA GLU A 100 1.48 -15.16 -4.21
C GLU A 100 0.34 -15.00 -5.23
N GLY A 101 -0.90 -14.96 -4.76
CA GLY A 101 -2.09 -14.89 -5.62
C GLY A 101 -2.21 -13.53 -6.31
N LEU A 102 -2.11 -12.45 -5.55
CA LEU A 102 -2.19 -11.09 -6.07
C LEU A 102 -0.96 -10.73 -6.91
N SER A 103 0.24 -11.21 -6.56
CA SER A 103 1.44 -11.03 -7.37
C SER A 103 1.30 -11.68 -8.75
N LYS A 104 0.75 -12.90 -8.82
CA LYS A 104 0.43 -13.57 -10.10
C LYS A 104 -0.61 -12.79 -10.90
N ALA A 105 -1.64 -12.24 -10.25
CA ALA A 105 -2.66 -11.44 -10.92
C ALA A 105 -2.07 -10.17 -11.56
N VAL A 106 -1.17 -9.46 -10.87
CA VAL A 106 -0.47 -8.30 -11.43
C VAL A 106 0.37 -8.68 -12.65
N LEU A 107 1.12 -9.79 -12.58
CA LEU A 107 1.93 -10.28 -13.69
C LEU A 107 1.06 -10.63 -14.91
N GLU A 108 -0.04 -11.35 -14.70
CA GLU A 108 -0.99 -11.73 -15.76
C GLU A 108 -1.54 -10.49 -16.47
N VAL A 109 -1.99 -9.49 -15.72
CA VAL A 109 -2.52 -8.23 -16.27
C VAL A 109 -1.43 -7.47 -17.02
N PHE A 110 -0.23 -7.33 -16.43
CA PHE A 110 0.89 -6.65 -17.09
C PHE A 110 1.24 -7.29 -18.43
N VAL A 111 1.40 -8.62 -18.46
CA VAL A 111 1.74 -9.36 -19.68
C VAL A 111 0.62 -9.26 -20.71
N THR A 112 -0.64 -9.30 -20.27
CA THR A 112 -1.81 -9.17 -21.16
C THR A 112 -1.83 -7.79 -21.82
N LEU A 113 -1.71 -6.72 -21.03
CA LEU A 113 -1.72 -5.35 -21.55
C LEU A 113 -0.50 -5.06 -22.44
N TYR A 114 0.66 -5.65 -22.13
CA TYR A 114 1.84 -5.59 -23.00
C TYR A 114 1.60 -6.28 -24.35
N LYS A 115 1.04 -7.49 -24.35
CA LYS A 115 0.70 -8.23 -25.59
C LYS A 115 -0.34 -7.50 -26.44
N GLN A 116 -1.23 -6.72 -25.83
CA GLN A 116 -2.21 -5.88 -26.51
C GLN A 116 -1.62 -4.56 -27.05
N GLY A 117 -0.34 -4.28 -26.80
CA GLY A 117 0.32 -3.03 -27.21
C GLY A 117 -0.04 -1.80 -26.37
N LEU A 118 -0.69 -2.00 -25.21
CA LEU A 118 -1.11 -0.92 -24.30
C LEU A 118 -0.01 -0.54 -23.30
N ILE A 119 0.93 -1.45 -23.03
CA ILE A 119 2.15 -1.19 -22.25
C ILE A 119 3.34 -1.19 -23.19
N TYR A 120 4.20 -0.20 -23.07
CA TYR A 120 5.42 -0.07 -23.86
C TYR A 120 6.54 0.56 -23.02
N LYS A 121 7.77 0.47 -23.52
CA LYS A 121 8.95 1.13 -22.92
C LYS A 121 9.47 2.17 -23.90
N ASP A 122 9.59 3.40 -23.44
CA ASP A 122 10.13 4.50 -24.22
C ASP A 122 10.80 5.54 -23.30
N LYS A 123 11.51 6.51 -23.88
CA LYS A 123 12.07 7.65 -23.16
C LYS A 123 11.07 8.79 -23.16
N ARG A 124 10.58 9.16 -21.98
CA ARG A 124 9.68 10.30 -21.78
C ARG A 124 10.15 11.16 -20.62
N LEU A 125 9.69 12.40 -20.58
CA LEU A 125 9.83 13.24 -19.40
C LEU A 125 8.98 12.63 -18.29
N VAL A 126 9.57 12.49 -17.11
CA VAL A 126 8.93 11.91 -15.92
C VAL A 126 9.15 12.84 -14.75
N ASN A 127 8.23 12.82 -13.79
CA ASN A 127 8.47 13.44 -12.49
C ASN A 127 9.46 12.54 -11.73
N TRP A 128 10.59 13.11 -11.32
CA TRP A 128 11.64 12.39 -10.61
C TRP A 128 11.77 12.92 -9.18
N ASP A 129 11.66 12.04 -8.20
CA ASP A 129 11.94 12.37 -6.80
C ASP A 129 13.46 12.21 -6.52
N PRO A 130 14.20 13.31 -6.29
CA PRO A 130 15.64 13.25 -6.06
C PRO A 130 16.01 12.68 -4.67
N LYS A 131 15.07 12.64 -3.73
CA LYS A 131 15.29 12.09 -2.39
C LYS A 131 15.11 10.58 -2.40
N LEU A 132 14.04 10.09 -3.01
CA LEU A 132 13.71 8.66 -3.07
C LEU A 132 14.35 7.93 -4.25
N LEU A 133 14.90 8.68 -5.21
CA LEU A 133 15.58 8.17 -6.40
C LEU A 133 14.67 7.27 -7.24
N THR A 134 13.44 7.72 -7.46
CA THR A 134 12.43 7.02 -8.27
C THR A 134 11.60 7.99 -9.09
N ALA A 135 11.04 7.48 -10.19
CA ALA A 135 9.96 8.17 -10.89
C ALA A 135 8.67 8.09 -10.06
N ILE A 136 7.85 9.14 -10.14
CA ILE A 136 6.53 9.23 -9.53
C ILE A 136 5.50 9.64 -10.59
N SER A 137 4.27 9.17 -10.42
CA SER A 137 3.15 9.53 -11.30
C SER A 137 2.66 10.95 -11.05
N ASP A 138 1.96 11.55 -12.01
CA ASP A 138 1.39 12.90 -11.85
C ASP A 138 0.44 13.01 -10.64
N LEU A 139 -0.28 11.92 -10.30
CA LEU A 139 -1.18 11.86 -9.15
C LEU A 139 -0.45 11.83 -7.80
N GLU A 140 0.84 11.53 -7.79
CA GLU A 140 1.68 11.52 -6.59
C GLU A 140 2.42 12.87 -6.39
N VAL A 141 2.25 13.83 -7.30
CA VAL A 141 2.86 15.16 -7.22
C VAL A 141 1.86 16.16 -6.63
N GLU A 142 2.19 16.69 -5.45
CA GLU A 142 1.46 17.81 -4.85
C GLU A 142 2.07 19.15 -5.29
N GLN A 143 1.25 20.01 -5.90
CA GLN A 143 1.67 21.34 -6.35
C GLN A 143 1.48 22.35 -5.21
N HIS A 144 2.54 23.05 -4.84
CA HIS A 144 2.51 24.09 -3.82
C HIS A 144 2.92 25.43 -4.43
N GLU A 145 2.11 26.47 -4.22
CA GLU A 145 2.50 27.84 -4.53
C GLU A 145 3.59 28.28 -3.54
N VAL A 146 4.71 28.74 -4.08
CA VAL A 146 5.84 29.25 -3.30
C VAL A 146 6.23 30.62 -3.81
N ASN A 147 6.54 31.55 -2.91
CA ASN A 147 7.10 32.84 -3.29
C ASN A 147 8.51 32.63 -3.84
N GLY A 148 8.66 32.85 -5.14
CA GLY A 148 9.94 32.87 -5.82
C GLY A 148 10.15 34.20 -6.53
N ASN A 149 11.26 34.31 -7.26
CA ASN A 149 11.52 35.45 -8.12
C ASN A 149 11.46 34.98 -9.58
N LEU A 150 10.62 35.63 -10.37
CA LEU A 150 10.80 35.65 -11.82
C LEU A 150 11.81 36.78 -12.03
N TRP A 151 13.07 36.42 -12.36
CA TRP A 151 14.30 37.24 -12.42
C TRP A 151 14.82 37.86 -11.10
#